data_AF-M5ETK2-F1
#
_entry.id   AF-M5ETK2-F1
#
_cell.length_a   1.000
_cell.length_b   1.000
_cell.length_c   1.000
_cell.angle_alpha   90.00
_cell.angle_beta   90.00
_cell.angle_gamma   90.00
#
_symmetry.space_group_name_H-M   'P 1'
#
loop_
_entity.id
_entity.type
_entity.pdbx_description
1 polymer ?
#
loop_
_entity_poly.entity_id
_entity_poly.type
_entity_poly.pdbx_seq_one_letter_code
_entity_poly.pdbx_strand_id
1 'polypeptide(L)'
;MSQLFDSSGQTGAVDEEVEKALVTAVPFGRRGTPEEVANVYAFLASDEASYVTGAVWLADGGVTPAKGAVGALAKGEVTAPPPVMLGLHHSHDGNRNKDIVKIQ
;
A
#
# COMPACT_ATOMS: atom_id res chain seq x y z
N MET A 1 9.82 11.08 13.28
CA MET A 1 8.63 11.71 12.65
C MET A 1 8.40 11.07 11.29
N SER A 2 7.56 10.03 11.20
CA SER A 2 7.16 9.39 9.94
C SER A 2 5.86 10.01 9.44
N GLN A 3 5.79 10.23 8.13
CA GLN A 3 4.73 11.01 7.49
C GLN A 3 3.59 10.11 7.02
N LEU A 4 2.33 10.52 7.27
CA LEU A 4 1.15 9.96 6.61
C LEU A 4 0.34 11.05 5.90
N PHE A 5 -0.24 10.69 4.75
CA PHE A 5 -0.96 11.61 3.87
C PHE A 5 -2.38 11.89 4.39
N ASP A 6 -2.76 13.17 4.42
CA ASP A 6 -4.14 13.61 4.59
C ASP A 6 -4.91 13.60 3.26
N SER A 7 -6.22 13.87 3.30
CA SER A 7 -7.12 13.84 2.13
C SER A 7 -6.81 14.91 1.06
N SER A 8 -5.85 15.81 1.32
CA SER A 8 -5.31 16.79 0.36
C SER A 8 -3.93 16.39 -0.18
N GLY A 9 -3.40 15.23 0.22
CA GLY A 9 -2.04 14.79 -0.11
C GLY A 9 -0.96 15.48 0.72
N GLN A 10 -1.32 16.23 1.77
CA GLN A 10 -0.38 16.89 2.67
C GLN A 10 -0.08 16.03 3.90
N THR A 11 1.15 16.12 4.40
CA THR A 11 1.61 15.35 5.54
C THR A 11 1.26 16.09 6.83
N GLY A 12 0.13 15.70 7.43
CA GLY A 12 -0.25 16.16 8.76
C GLY A 12 0.62 15.50 9.83
N ALA A 13 1.06 16.27 10.82
CA ALA A 13 1.79 15.72 11.96
C ALA A 13 0.87 14.79 12.76
N VAL A 14 1.18 13.50 12.77
CA VAL A 14 0.61 12.54 13.71
C VAL A 14 1.46 12.53 14.99
N ASP A 15 0.79 12.42 16.13
CA ASP A 15 1.46 12.19 17.42
C ASP A 15 2.31 10.91 17.32
N GLU A 16 3.52 10.95 17.87
CA GLU A 16 4.45 9.82 17.86
C GLU A 16 3.87 8.58 18.55
N GLU A 17 3.03 8.77 19.57
CA GLU A 17 2.34 7.67 20.25
C GLU A 17 1.30 7.01 19.34
N VAL A 18 0.57 7.81 18.57
CA VAL A 18 -0.40 7.32 17.58
C VAL A 18 0.30 6.59 16.45
N GLU A 19 1.40 7.15 15.95
CA GLU A 19 2.23 6.52 14.92
C GLU A 19 2.74 5.14 15.37
N LYS A 20 3.25 5.06 16.59
CA LYS A 20 3.72 3.81 17.17
C LYS A 20 2.59 2.80 17.32
N ALA A 21 1.42 3.22 17.79
CA ALA A 21 0.25 2.35 17.91
C ALA A 21 -0.14 1.76 16.55
N LEU A 22 -0.20 2.61 15.50
CA LEU A 22 -0.50 2.19 14.13
C LEU A 22 0.53 1.17 13.62
N VAL A 23 1.82 1.45 13.76
CA VAL A 23 2.89 0.55 13.31
C VAL A 23 2.84 -0.79 14.05
N THR A 24 2.58 -0.80 15.36
CA THR A 24 2.50 -2.05 16.13
C THR A 24 1.26 -2.88 15.80
N ALA A 25 0.20 -2.28 15.24
CA ALA A 25 -0.98 -3.01 14.77
C ALA A 25 -0.74 -3.70 13.42
N VAL A 26 0.20 -3.22 12.59
CA VAL A 26 0.54 -3.85 11.30
C VAL A 26 1.42 -5.08 11.56
N PRO A 27 1.03 -6.30 11.15
CA PRO A 27 1.87 -7.50 11.31
C PRO A 27 3.29 -7.40 10.75
N PHE A 28 3.51 -6.59 9.71
CA PHE A 28 4.86 -6.31 9.19
C PHE A 28 5.71 -5.38 10.07
N GLY A 29 5.14 -4.80 11.13
CA GLY A 29 5.84 -3.93 12.07
C GLY A 29 6.35 -2.63 11.43
N ARG A 30 5.78 -2.23 10.29
CA ARG A 30 6.10 -1.01 9.56
C ARG A 30 4.91 -0.53 8.75
N ARG A 31 4.98 0.70 8.25
CA ARG A 31 4.06 1.18 7.22
C ARG A 31 4.36 0.51 5.88
N GLY A 32 3.29 0.29 5.11
CA GLY A 32 3.42 0.01 3.68
C GLY A 32 3.96 1.23 2.94
N THR A 33 4.62 1.01 1.81
CA THR A 33 5.06 2.11 0.93
C THR A 33 4.03 2.39 -0.17
N PRO A 34 4.02 3.59 -0.77
CA PRO A 34 3.18 3.88 -1.93
C PRO A 34 3.39 2.89 -3.08
N GLU A 35 4.63 2.44 -3.27
CA GLU A 35 5.00 1.46 -4.30
C GLU A 35 4.32 0.12 -4.02
N GLU A 36 4.34 -0.39 -2.78
CA GLU A 36 3.67 -1.65 -2.45
C GLU A 36 2.16 -1.62 -2.75
N VAL A 37 1.51 -0.47 -2.58
CA VAL A 37 0.11 -0.27 -2.99
C VAL A 37 0.00 -0.25 -4.51
N ALA A 38 0.83 0.54 -5.20
CA ALA A 38 0.84 0.63 -6.66
C ALA A 38 1.07 -0.73 -7.33
N ASN A 39 1.85 -1.61 -6.70
CA ASN A 39 2.14 -2.95 -7.18
C ASN A 39 0.88 -3.83 -7.23
N VAL A 40 0.01 -3.73 -6.22
CA VAL A 40 -1.28 -4.43 -6.20
C VAL A 40 -2.18 -3.90 -7.31
N TYR A 41 -2.24 -2.57 -7.48
CA TYR A 41 -3.00 -1.97 -8.58
C TYR A 41 -2.50 -2.43 -9.95
N ALA A 42 -1.18 -2.49 -10.13
CA ALA A 42 -0.58 -2.88 -11.40
C ALA A 42 -0.92 -4.34 -11.75
N PHE A 43 -0.85 -5.26 -10.79
CA PHE A 43 -1.33 -6.64 -10.98
C PHE A 43 -2.82 -6.69 -11.32
N LEU A 44 -3.67 -5.97 -10.58
CA LEU A 44 -5.12 -5.97 -10.84
C LEU A 44 -5.49 -5.38 -12.22
N ALA A 45 -4.63 -4.52 -12.78
CA ALA A 45 -4.80 -3.94 -14.10
C ALA A 45 -4.19 -4.79 -15.23
N SER A 46 -3.50 -5.89 -14.92
CA SER A 46 -2.81 -6.72 -15.92
C SER A 46 -3.69 -7.87 -16.43
N ASP A 47 -3.25 -8.52 -17.53
CA ASP A 47 -3.96 -9.64 -18.15
C ASP A 47 -4.04 -10.87 -17.22
N GLU A 48 -3.07 -11.01 -16.31
CA GLU A 48 -3.03 -12.06 -15.28
C GLU A 48 -4.23 -11.99 -14.32
N ALA A 49 -4.85 -10.81 -14.15
CA ALA A 49 -6.04 -10.61 -13.33
C ALA A 49 -7.34 -10.62 -14.15
N SER A 50 -7.34 -11.10 -15.40
CA SER A 50 -8.47 -11.01 -16.34
C SER A 50 -9.81 -11.62 -15.88
N TYR A 51 -9.81 -12.45 -14.83
CA TYR A 51 -11.04 -13.02 -14.25
C TYR A 51 -11.36 -12.49 -12.85
N VAL A 52 -10.59 -11.51 -12.36
CA VAL A 52 -10.83 -10.86 -11.07
C VAL A 52 -11.91 -9.80 -11.23
N THR A 53 -13.07 -10.06 -10.65
CA THR A 53 -14.19 -9.11 -10.60
C THR A 53 -14.98 -9.27 -9.30
N GLY A 54 -15.57 -8.19 -8.80
CA GLY A 54 -16.40 -8.20 -7.59
C GLY A 54 -15.65 -8.47 -6.28
N ALA A 55 -14.31 -8.39 -6.27
CA ALA A 55 -13.48 -8.70 -5.12
C ALA A 55 -12.92 -7.44 -4.45
N VAL A 56 -12.73 -7.51 -3.12
CA VAL A 56 -12.02 -6.49 -2.33
C VAL A 56 -10.63 -7.03 -1.98
N TRP A 57 -9.59 -6.31 -2.38
CA TRP A 57 -8.19 -6.68 -2.13
C TRP A 57 -7.60 -5.76 -1.05
N LEU A 58 -7.18 -6.36 0.06
CA LEU A 58 -6.59 -5.63 1.18
C LEU A 58 -5.07 -5.55 0.99
N ALA A 59 -4.56 -4.33 0.81
CA ALA A 59 -3.13 -4.02 0.75
C ALA A 59 -2.70 -3.31 2.04
N ASP A 60 -2.83 -3.97 3.19
CA ASP A 60 -2.76 -3.36 4.53
C ASP A 60 -1.67 -3.97 5.43
N GLY A 61 -0.80 -4.83 4.91
CA GLY A 61 0.22 -5.52 5.69
C GLY A 61 -0.34 -6.51 6.72
N GLY A 62 -1.62 -6.89 6.61
CA GLY A 62 -2.29 -7.87 7.46
C GLY A 62 -3.06 -7.28 8.65
N VAL A 63 -3.30 -5.97 8.68
CA VAL A 63 -4.01 -5.29 9.78
C VAL A 63 -5.43 -5.83 9.97
N THR A 64 -6.18 -6.01 8.88
CA THR A 64 -7.60 -6.41 8.94
C THR A 64 -7.84 -7.74 9.66
N PRO A 65 -7.09 -8.83 9.39
CA PRO A 65 -7.25 -10.09 10.13
C PRO A 65 -6.53 -10.12 11.49
N ALA A 66 -5.62 -9.17 11.78
CA ALA A 66 -4.82 -9.19 13.00
C ALA A 66 -5.60 -8.72 14.25
N LYS A 67 -5.16 -9.16 15.43
CA LYS A 67 -5.70 -8.71 16.73
C LYS A 67 -4.57 -8.26 17.65
N GLY A 68 -4.61 -6.99 18.06
CA GLY A 68 -3.64 -6.41 19.00
C GLY A 68 -2.32 -6.02 18.33
N ALA A 69 -1.29 -5.81 19.15
CA ALA A 69 0.02 -5.27 18.74
C ALA A 69 0.95 -6.32 18.10
N VAL A 70 0.46 -7.10 17.14
CA VAL A 70 1.20 -8.22 16.52
C VAL A 70 2.46 -7.75 15.80
N GLY A 71 2.46 -6.52 15.28
CA GLY A 71 3.63 -5.89 14.65
C GLY A 71 4.82 -5.74 15.57
N ALA A 72 4.63 -5.68 16.89
CA ALA A 72 5.74 -5.65 17.85
C ALA A 72 6.54 -6.98 17.88
N LEU A 73 5.98 -8.06 17.33
CA LEU A 73 6.62 -9.36 17.21
C LEU A 73 7.35 -9.54 15.87
N ALA A 74 7.18 -8.61 14.92
CA ALA A 74 7.76 -8.68 13.59
C ALA A 74 9.30 -8.62 13.67
N LYS A 75 9.97 -9.47 12.88
CA LYS A 75 11.44 -9.57 12.84
C LYS A 75 11.91 -9.92 11.44
N GLY A 76 13.14 -9.52 11.10
CA GLY A 76 13.80 -9.91 9.86
C GLY A 76 13.32 -9.12 8.65
N GLU A 77 13.38 -9.73 7.47
CA GLU A 77 13.20 -9.05 6.18
C GLU A 77 11.82 -8.40 6.01
N VAL A 78 10.78 -8.92 6.67
CA VAL A 78 9.41 -8.38 6.57
C VAL A 78 9.25 -6.98 7.17
N THR A 79 10.15 -6.59 8.10
CA THR A 79 10.14 -5.24 8.71
C THR A 79 10.85 -4.19 7.85
N ALA A 80 11.51 -4.62 6.77
CA ALA A 80 12.07 -3.71 5.76
C ALA A 80 11.10 -3.62 4.57
N PRO A 81 10.99 -2.44 3.92
CA PRO A 81 10.32 -2.37 2.63
C PRO A 81 11.08 -3.23 1.61
N PRO A 82 10.37 -4.00 0.77
CA PRO A 82 11.03 -4.75 -0.29
C PRO A 82 11.72 -3.78 -1.26
N PRO A 83 12.82 -4.19 -1.90
CA PRO A 83 13.40 -3.40 -2.98
C PRO A 83 12.32 -3.18 -4.05
N VAL A 84 12.15 -1.93 -4.47
CA VAL A 84 11.16 -1.54 -5.48
C VAL A 84 11.56 -2.18 -6.82
N MET A 85 11.07 -3.39 -7.08
CA MET A 85 11.40 -4.14 -8.28
C MET A 85 10.13 -4.76 -8.83
N LEU A 86 9.54 -4.09 -9.81
CA LEU A 86 8.55 -4.72 -10.66
C LEU A 86 9.03 -4.64 -12.10
N GLY A 87 9.57 -5.77 -12.56
CA GLY A 87 9.76 -6.05 -13.98
C GLY A 87 8.41 -6.36 -14.63
N LEU A 88 7.44 -5.45 -14.51
CA LEU A 88 6.14 -5.65 -15.11
C LEU A 88 6.22 -5.29 -16.59
N HIS A 89 6.02 -6.29 -17.44
CA HIS A 89 5.90 -6.14 -18.87
C HIS A 89 4.44 -5.84 -19.24
N HIS A 90 3.92 -4.68 -18.85
CA HIS A 90 2.59 -4.29 -19.30
C HIS A 90 2.69 -3.81 -20.76
N SER A 91 1.97 -4.48 -21.66
CA SER A 91 1.82 -4.07 -23.06
C SER A 91 0.83 -2.90 -23.25
N HIS A 92 0.11 -2.51 -22.20
CA HIS A 92 -0.92 -1.47 -22.28
C HIS A 92 -0.68 -0.35 -21.27
N ASP A 93 -0.20 0.77 -21.80
CA ASP A 93 -0.12 2.06 -21.14
C ASP A 93 -1.56 2.57 -20.92
N GLY A 94 -2.12 2.34 -19.72
CA GLY A 94 -3.56 2.48 -19.44
C GLY A 94 -4.16 3.87 -19.70
N ASN A 95 -3.30 4.89 -19.85
CA ASN A 95 -3.66 6.28 -20.15
C ASN A 95 -3.21 6.77 -21.54
N ARG A 96 -2.54 5.95 -22.37
CA ARG A 96 -2.33 6.36 -23.78
C ARG A 96 -3.70 6.48 -24.46
N ASN A 97 -3.98 7.65 -25.03
CA ASN A 97 -5.21 8.01 -25.75
C ASN A 97 -6.50 8.09 -24.92
N LYS A 98 -6.43 8.51 -23.65
CA LYS A 98 -7.62 8.89 -22.88
C LYS A 98 -7.54 10.35 -22.45
N ASP A 99 -8.62 11.11 -22.67
CA ASP A 99 -8.76 12.47 -22.17
C ASP A 99 -9.01 12.43 -20.65
N ILE A 100 -7.99 12.80 -19.88
CA ILE A 100 -8.07 12.84 -18.41
C ILE A 100 -8.55 14.23 -18.01
N VAL A 101 -9.79 14.32 -17.55
CA VAL A 101 -10.33 15.56 -16.97
C VAL A 101 -10.04 15.56 -15.47
N LYS A 102 -9.20 16.50 -15.01
CA LYS A 102 -9.04 16.78 -13.57
C LYS A 102 -10.20 17.66 -13.13
N ILE A 103 -11.04 17.14 -12.24
CA ILE A 103 -12.14 17.88 -11.64
C ILE A 103 -11.56 18.64 -10.44
N GLN A 104 -11.74 19.96 -10.41
CA GLN A 104 -11.35 20.86 -9.32
C GLN A 104 -12.37 20.81 -8.18
#